data_AF-A0A1D2M0I0-F1
#
_entry.id   AF-A0A1D2M0I0-F1
#
_cell.length_a   1.000
_cell.length_b   1.000
_cell.length_c   1.000
_cell.angle_alpha   90.00
_cell.angle_beta   90.00
_cell.angle_gamma   90.00
#
_symmetry.space_group_name_H-M   'P 1'
#
loop_
_entity.id
_entity.type
_entity.pdbx_description
1 polymer ?
#
loop_
_entity_poly.entity_id
_entity_poly.type
_entity_poly.pdbx_seq_one_letter_code
_entity_poly.pdbx_strand_id
1 'polypeptide(L)'
;MKFFVALTVVVLQLAVCYAGLPNYITQEEFAAIRGQKIPIGILLCQNMERVSTWIWSTSVDQRRGSYTLDPTFSDEQRIQVALAIQAYHDATCIRFIPKEDHHQSWVDILHDPTVCGVAHVCMNTGAQFAKFGGSCVSAGTMV
;
A
#
# COMPACT_ATOMS: atom_id res chain seq x y z
N MET A 1 29.63 -38.33 -18.04
CA MET A 1 28.84 -37.15 -18.46
C MET A 1 27.50 -37.11 -17.68
N LYS A 2 27.51 -36.86 -16.37
CA LYS A 2 26.30 -36.79 -15.52
C LYS A 2 26.22 -35.52 -14.65
N PHE A 3 27.24 -34.67 -14.67
CA PHE A 3 27.33 -33.49 -13.81
C PHE A 3 26.73 -32.20 -14.40
N PHE A 4 26.44 -32.16 -15.70
CA PHE A 4 25.96 -30.94 -16.36
C PHE A 4 24.48 -30.63 -16.17
N VAL A 5 23.65 -31.63 -15.85
CA VAL A 5 22.18 -31.45 -15.73
C VAL A 5 21.78 -30.89 -14.37
N ALA A 6 22.55 -31.16 -13.31
CA ALA A 6 22.23 -30.67 -11.97
C ALA A 6 22.52 -29.16 -11.82
N LEU A 7 23.54 -28.64 -12.49
CA LEU A 7 23.94 -27.23 -12.37
C LEU A 7 22.94 -26.27 -13.03
N THR A 8 22.33 -26.65 -14.15
CA THR A 8 21.35 -25.82 -14.86
C THR A 8 20.01 -25.72 -14.13
N VAL A 9 19.57 -26.78 -13.43
CA VAL A 9 18.33 -26.74 -12.64
C VAL A 9 18.47 -25.80 -11.44
N VAL A 10 19.62 -25.78 -10.77
CA VAL A 10 19.88 -24.88 -9.63
C VAL A 10 19.93 -23.41 -10.07
N VAL A 11 20.54 -23.12 -11.23
CA VAL A 11 20.57 -21.75 -11.78
C VAL A 11 19.18 -21.28 -12.21
N LEU A 12 18.33 -22.17 -12.73
CA LEU A 12 16.95 -21.83 -13.10
C LEU A 12 16.07 -21.58 -11.88
N GLN A 13 16.27 -22.30 -10.76
CA GLN A 13 15.56 -22.05 -9.50
C GLN A 13 16.01 -20.75 -8.82
N LEU A 14 17.29 -20.38 -8.91
CA LEU A 14 17.80 -19.11 -8.37
C LEU A 14 17.36 -17.89 -9.21
N ALA A 15 17.17 -18.06 -10.52
CA ALA A 15 16.70 -16.98 -11.40
C ALA A 15 15.23 -16.59 -11.20
N VAL A 16 14.41 -17.47 -10.60
CA VAL A 16 12.99 -17.20 -10.30
C VAL A 16 12.83 -16.32 -9.04
N CYS A 17 13.87 -16.17 -8.22
CA CYS A 17 13.79 -15.46 -6.94
C CYS A 17 14.14 -13.96 -6.98
N TYR A 18 14.42 -13.39 -8.16
CA TYR A 18 14.67 -11.94 -8.33
C TYR A 18 13.57 -11.25 -9.16
N ALA A 19 12.36 -11.79 -9.20
CA ALA A 19 11.20 -10.98 -9.56
C ALA A 19 11.03 -9.94 -8.44
N GLY A 20 11.39 -8.69 -8.70
CA GLY A 20 11.20 -7.60 -7.74
C GLY A 20 9.78 -7.61 -7.20
N LEU A 21 9.62 -7.30 -5.91
CA LEU A 21 8.31 -7.29 -5.26
C LEU A 21 7.33 -6.40 -6.06
N PRO A 22 6.06 -6.82 -6.19
CA PRO A 22 5.08 -6.03 -6.91
C PRO A 22 4.87 -4.69 -6.24
N ASN A 23 4.55 -3.67 -7.03
CA ASN A 23 4.27 -2.32 -6.56
C ASN A 23 2.86 -2.14 -5.99
N TYR A 24 2.29 -3.20 -5.41
CA TYR A 24 0.99 -3.23 -4.73
C TYR A 24 0.95 -4.42 -3.76
N ILE A 25 0.00 -4.42 -2.83
CA ILE A 25 -0.23 -5.56 -1.93
C ILE A 25 -1.00 -6.65 -2.69
N THR A 26 -0.42 -7.84 -2.75
CA THR A 26 -0.99 -9.01 -3.42
C THR A 26 -2.15 -9.61 -2.63
N GLN A 27 -2.96 -10.42 -3.32
CA GLN A 27 -4.07 -11.14 -2.68
C GLN A 27 -3.57 -12.14 -1.61
N GLU A 28 -2.37 -12.69 -1.79
CA GLU A 28 -1.74 -13.61 -0.84
C GLU A 28 -1.34 -12.88 0.45
N GLU A 29 -0.76 -11.68 0.33
CA GLU A 29 -0.44 -10.82 1.47
C GLU A 29 -1.72 -10.40 2.23
N PHE A 30 -2.80 -10.04 1.52
CA PHE A 30 -4.09 -9.79 2.16
C PHE A 30 -4.67 -11.05 2.83
N ALA A 31 -4.50 -12.23 2.22
CA ALA A 31 -4.95 -13.48 2.81
C ALA A 31 -4.18 -13.82 4.10
N ALA A 32 -2.88 -13.52 4.15
CA ALA A 32 -2.02 -13.77 5.31
C ALA A 32 -2.44 -12.95 6.56
N ILE A 33 -3.07 -11.79 6.37
CA ILE A 33 -3.52 -10.92 7.46
C ILE A 33 -5.00 -11.08 7.81
N ARG A 34 -5.76 -11.94 7.12
CA ARG A 34 -7.18 -12.19 7.43
C ARG A 34 -7.35 -12.72 8.86
N GLY A 35 -7.71 -11.83 9.77
CA GLY A 35 -7.89 -12.13 11.20
C GLY A 35 -7.12 -11.19 12.12
N GLN A 36 -6.14 -10.45 11.61
CA GLN A 36 -5.47 -9.38 12.33
C GLN A 36 -6.30 -8.11 12.20
N LYS A 37 -6.73 -7.54 13.32
CA LYS A 37 -7.50 -6.29 13.36
C LYS A 37 -6.71 -5.23 14.09
N ILE A 38 -6.69 -4.04 13.51
CA ILE A 38 -6.14 -2.86 14.16
C ILE A 38 -7.31 -1.92 14.44
N PRO A 39 -7.49 -1.48 15.69
CA PRO A 39 -8.47 -0.46 15.98
C PRO A 39 -8.03 0.83 15.28
N ILE A 40 -8.79 1.27 14.28
CA ILE A 40 -8.72 2.65 13.83
C ILE A 40 -9.34 3.47 14.96
N GLY A 41 -8.48 4.10 15.79
CA GLY A 41 -8.93 5.20 16.63
C GLY A 41 -9.61 6.21 15.71
N ILE A 42 -10.79 6.71 16.12
CA ILE A 42 -11.71 7.46 15.25
C ILE A 42 -10.91 8.38 14.31
N LEU A 43 -10.85 8.03 13.02
CA LEU A 43 -10.23 8.84 11.99
C LEU A 43 -11.13 10.05 11.77
N LEU A 44 -10.89 11.06 12.57
CA LEU A 44 -11.59 12.31 12.48
C LEU A 44 -11.04 13.08 11.28
N CYS A 45 -11.65 12.85 10.12
CA CYS A 45 -11.94 13.97 9.22
C CYS A 45 -12.99 14.89 9.89
N GLN A 46 -12.77 15.33 11.15
CA GLN A 46 -13.64 16.31 11.82
C GLN A 46 -13.33 17.69 11.26
N ASN A 47 -13.79 17.91 10.04
CA ASN A 47 -14.22 19.19 9.49
C ASN A 47 -15.09 18.96 8.24
N MET A 48 -15.89 17.87 8.24
CA MET A 48 -16.68 17.41 7.09
C MET A 48 -17.91 18.28 6.74
N GLU A 49 -18.18 19.38 7.45
CA GLU A 49 -19.31 20.27 7.11
C GLU A 49 -18.96 21.41 6.13
N ARG A 50 -17.68 21.65 5.80
CA ARG A 50 -17.31 22.81 4.92
C ARG A 50 -16.32 22.53 3.80
N VAL A 51 -16.01 21.27 3.49
CA VAL A 51 -15.07 20.92 2.39
C VAL A 51 -15.78 20.04 1.35
N SER A 52 -16.87 20.54 0.77
CA SER A 52 -17.67 19.81 -0.23
C SER A 52 -17.11 19.89 -1.66
N THR A 53 -15.86 20.30 -1.86
CA THR A 53 -15.26 20.43 -3.21
C THR A 53 -13.87 19.80 -3.38
N TRP A 54 -13.22 19.36 -2.30
CA TRP A 54 -11.84 18.81 -2.34
C TRP A 54 -11.66 17.48 -1.61
N ILE A 55 -12.70 17.03 -0.90
CA ILE A 55 -12.79 15.66 -0.39
C ILE A 55 -13.36 14.84 -1.54
N TRP A 56 -12.79 13.65 -1.76
CA TRP A 56 -13.20 12.63 -2.72
C TRP A 56 -14.72 12.76 -2.96
N SER A 57 -15.12 13.28 -4.12
CA SER A 57 -16.51 13.59 -4.40
C SER A 57 -17.35 12.34 -4.19
N THR A 58 -18.60 12.56 -3.81
CA THR A 58 -19.55 11.51 -3.41
C THR A 58 -19.91 10.52 -4.52
N SER A 59 -19.25 10.59 -5.68
CA SER A 59 -19.29 9.58 -6.74
C SER A 59 -18.78 8.23 -6.23
N VAL A 60 -19.48 7.17 -6.60
CA VAL A 60 -19.16 5.78 -6.24
C VAL A 60 -17.77 5.38 -6.73
N ASP A 61 -17.29 5.98 -7.83
CA ASP A 61 -15.94 5.74 -8.38
C ASP A 61 -14.84 6.40 -7.56
N GLN A 62 -15.13 7.50 -6.86
CA GLN A 62 -14.13 8.23 -6.08
C GLN A 62 -13.94 7.68 -4.67
N ARG A 63 -14.68 6.66 -4.24
CA ARG A 63 -14.39 5.91 -3.00
C ARG A 63 -13.24 4.92 -3.15
N ARG A 64 -12.73 4.76 -4.36
CA ARG A 64 -11.60 3.90 -4.67
C ARG A 64 -10.34 4.76 -4.79
N GLY A 65 -9.41 4.57 -3.85
CA GLY A 65 -8.11 5.24 -3.87
C GLY A 65 -7.09 4.39 -4.61
N SER A 66 -6.68 4.81 -5.79
CA SER A 66 -5.61 4.14 -6.52
C SER A 66 -4.28 4.38 -5.81
N TYR A 67 -3.47 3.34 -5.65
CA TYR A 67 -2.16 3.46 -5.01
C TYR A 67 -1.07 2.65 -5.72
N THR A 68 0.18 3.07 -5.52
CA THR A 68 1.36 2.24 -5.78
C THR A 68 2.11 2.05 -4.48
N LEU A 69 2.92 1.01 -4.42
CA LEU A 69 3.75 0.65 -3.28
C LEU A 69 5.19 0.53 -3.72
N ASP A 70 6.09 1.14 -2.96
CA ASP A 70 7.52 1.06 -3.21
C ASP A 70 8.03 -0.38 -3.03
N PRO A 71 8.73 -0.97 -4.03
CA PRO A 71 9.24 -2.34 -3.93
C PRO A 71 10.36 -2.49 -2.88
N THR A 72 10.86 -1.39 -2.30
CA THR A 72 11.90 -1.43 -1.26
C THR A 72 11.38 -1.71 0.14
N PHE A 73 10.06 -1.81 0.34
CA PHE A 73 9.49 -2.32 1.59
C PHE A 73 9.83 -3.80 1.78
N SER A 74 10.29 -4.18 2.97
CA SER A 74 10.48 -5.60 3.35
C SER A 74 9.14 -6.34 3.47
N ASP A 75 9.17 -7.67 3.48
CA ASP A 75 7.96 -8.49 3.65
C ASP A 75 7.20 -8.14 4.95
N GLU A 76 7.92 -7.92 6.06
CA GLU A 76 7.31 -7.51 7.34
C GLU A 76 6.68 -6.12 7.26
N GLN A 77 7.32 -5.20 6.55
CA GLN A 77 6.80 -3.86 6.34
C GLN A 77 5.56 -3.86 5.44
N ARG A 78 5.55 -4.71 4.40
CA ARG A 78 4.39 -4.89 3.53
C ARG A 78 3.19 -5.48 4.28
N ILE A 79 3.43 -6.35 5.27
CA ILE A 79 2.37 -6.80 6.21
C ILE A 79 1.78 -5.59 6.95
N GLN A 80 2.60 -4.66 7.44
CA GLN A 80 2.10 -3.45 8.11
C GLN A 80 1.28 -2.55 7.17
N VAL A 81 1.74 -2.38 5.92
CA VAL A 81 0.97 -1.64 4.90
C VAL A 81 -0.37 -2.33 4.62
N ALA A 82 -0.36 -3.65 4.45
CA ALA A 82 -1.58 -4.43 4.20
C ALA A 82 -2.57 -4.30 5.37
N LEU A 83 -2.08 -4.36 6.61
CA LEU A 83 -2.91 -4.17 7.82
C LEU A 83 -3.54 -2.77 7.87
N ALA A 84 -2.78 -1.73 7.53
CA ALA A 84 -3.30 -0.36 7.48
C ALA A 84 -4.41 -0.24 6.43
N ILE A 85 -4.17 -0.75 5.21
CA ILE A 85 -5.15 -0.75 4.13
C ILE A 85 -6.42 -1.52 4.53
N GLN A 86 -6.26 -2.70 5.13
CA GLN A 86 -7.39 -3.51 5.59
C GLN A 86 -8.19 -2.77 6.68
N ALA A 87 -7.52 -2.09 7.59
CA ALA A 87 -8.18 -1.32 8.64
C ALA A 87 -9.09 -0.23 8.03
N TYR A 88 -8.62 0.49 7.00
CA TYR A 88 -9.46 1.43 6.25
C TYR A 88 -10.65 0.75 5.58
N HIS A 89 -10.45 -0.43 4.97
CA HIS A 89 -11.52 -1.17 4.30
C HIS A 89 -12.59 -1.63 5.28
N ASP A 90 -12.18 -2.03 6.49
CA ASP A 90 -13.06 -2.52 7.56
C ASP A 90 -13.86 -1.40 8.22
N ALA A 91 -13.22 -0.24 8.48
CA ALA A 91 -13.81 0.84 9.26
C ALA A 91 -14.52 1.92 8.42
N THR A 92 -14.21 2.00 7.12
CA THR A 92 -14.70 3.09 6.26
C THR A 92 -15.25 2.56 4.93
N CYS A 93 -15.79 3.45 4.10
CA CYS A 93 -16.15 3.14 2.72
C CYS A 93 -14.98 3.35 1.72
N ILE A 94 -13.79 3.74 2.19
CA ILE A 94 -12.59 3.94 1.36
C ILE A 94 -12.05 2.58 0.94
N ARG A 95 -11.72 2.43 -0.34
CA ARG A 95 -11.17 1.20 -0.92
C ARG A 95 -9.89 1.49 -1.66
N PHE A 96 -8.75 1.17 -1.06
CA PHE A 96 -7.47 1.22 -1.76
C PHE A 96 -7.39 0.12 -2.82
N ILE A 97 -7.11 0.51 -4.06
CA ILE A 97 -6.95 -0.40 -5.21
C ILE A 97 -5.59 -0.15 -5.88
N PRO A 98 -4.93 -1.17 -6.45
CA PRO A 98 -3.71 -0.97 -7.23
C PRO A 98 -3.93 0.04 -8.37
N LYS A 99 -2.92 0.89 -8.63
CA LYS A 99 -2.96 1.83 -9.75
C LYS A 99 -2.98 1.07 -11.08
N GLU A 100 -3.72 1.62 -12.04
CA GLU A 100 -3.82 1.19 -13.44
C GLU A 100 -3.59 2.42 -14.32
N ASP A 101 -3.45 2.24 -15.63
CA ASP A 101 -3.12 3.33 -16.56
C ASP A 101 -4.23 4.37 -16.70
N HIS A 102 -5.48 3.97 -16.49
CA HIS A 102 -6.63 4.87 -16.59
C HIS A 102 -6.82 5.78 -15.36
N HIS A 103 -6.11 5.53 -14.26
CA HIS A 103 -6.18 6.32 -13.04
C HIS A 103 -5.38 7.63 -13.18
N GLN A 104 -6.07 8.76 -13.11
CA GLN A 104 -5.46 10.09 -13.25
C GLN A 104 -4.87 10.65 -11.94
N SER A 105 -5.29 10.13 -10.78
CA SER A 105 -4.79 10.55 -9.47
C SER A 105 -4.59 9.32 -8.60
N TRP A 106 -3.48 9.26 -7.89
CA TRP A 106 -3.12 8.10 -7.06
C TRP A 106 -2.15 8.50 -5.96
N VAL A 107 -2.00 7.62 -4.98
CA VAL A 107 -1.04 7.76 -3.88
C VAL A 107 0.11 6.79 -4.05
N ASP A 108 1.33 7.30 -4.14
CA ASP A 108 2.57 6.53 -4.05
C ASP A 108 2.93 6.33 -2.58
N ILE A 109 2.82 5.10 -2.09
CA ILE A 109 3.26 4.71 -0.76
C ILE A 109 4.76 4.41 -0.84
N LEU A 110 5.57 5.32 -0.33
CA LEU A 110 7.01 5.32 -0.49
C LEU A 110 7.72 4.92 0.79
N HIS A 111 8.79 4.13 0.65
CA HIS A 111 9.66 3.81 1.77
C HIS A 111 10.81 4.81 1.83
N ASP A 112 10.88 5.58 2.90
CA ASP A 112 11.92 6.60 3.10
C ASP A 112 12.43 6.50 4.55
N PRO A 113 13.58 5.86 4.79
CA PRO A 113 14.08 5.60 6.14
C PRO A 113 14.44 6.87 6.92
N THR A 114 14.43 8.04 6.28
CA THR A 114 14.74 9.32 6.91
C THR A 114 13.54 10.02 7.53
N VAL A 115 12.31 9.53 7.27
CA VAL A 115 11.07 10.13 7.76
C VAL A 115 10.19 9.11 8.49
N CYS A 116 9.45 9.58 9.50
CA CYS A 116 8.52 8.74 10.26
C CYS A 116 7.13 8.66 9.60
N GLY A 117 6.70 9.71 8.92
CA GLY A 117 5.38 9.77 8.29
C GLY A 117 5.16 11.15 7.70
N VAL A 118 5.21 11.24 6.38
CA VAL A 118 4.94 12.51 5.68
C VAL A 118 4.08 12.21 4.47
N ALA A 119 2.89 12.79 4.41
CA ALA A 119 1.97 12.62 3.31
C ALA A 119 1.43 13.96 2.82
N HIS A 120 1.03 14.01 1.56
CA HIS A 120 0.17 15.10 1.11
C HIS A 120 -1.18 15.01 1.82
N VAL A 121 -1.74 16.18 2.13
CA VAL A 121 -3.06 16.31 2.73
C VAL A 121 -4.09 16.43 1.61
N CYS A 122 -5.14 15.59 1.68
CA CYS A 122 -6.20 15.47 0.67
C CYS A 122 -5.69 15.00 -0.71
N MET A 123 -6.62 14.65 -1.60
CA MET A 123 -6.28 14.23 -2.95
C MET A 123 -6.19 15.46 -3.85
N ASN A 124 -4.98 15.73 -4.33
CA ASN A 124 -4.72 16.61 -5.44
C ASN A 124 -4.81 15.84 -6.78
N THR A 125 -4.73 16.56 -7.90
CA THR A 125 -4.64 15.93 -9.22
C THR A 125 -3.25 15.34 -9.45
N GLY A 126 -3.19 14.08 -9.89
CA GLY A 126 -1.94 13.41 -10.25
C GLY A 126 -1.34 12.56 -9.12
N ALA A 127 -0.05 12.29 -9.23
CA ALA A 127 0.72 11.50 -8.28
C ALA A 127 0.95 12.28 -6.97
N GLN A 128 0.71 11.63 -5.84
CA GLN A 128 0.96 12.17 -4.51
C GLN A 128 1.64 11.13 -3.65
N PHE A 129 2.51 11.52 -2.73
CA PHE A 129 3.17 10.56 -1.86
C PHE A 129 2.59 10.48 -0.45
N ALA A 130 2.75 9.30 0.14
CA ALA A 130 2.78 9.06 1.58
C ALA A 130 4.05 8.27 1.90
N LYS A 131 4.97 8.88 2.65
CA LYS A 131 6.30 8.34 2.96
C LYS A 131 6.38 7.82 4.38
N PHE A 132 6.91 6.62 4.55
CA PHE A 132 7.08 5.98 5.86
C PHE A 132 8.46 5.32 5.95
N GLY A 133 9.07 5.36 7.13
CA GLY A 133 10.42 4.83 7.35
C GLY A 133 10.69 4.39 8.77
N GLY A 134 11.77 3.61 8.94
CA GLY A 134 12.24 3.13 10.23
C GLY A 134 11.15 2.39 11.02
N SER A 135 11.05 2.68 12.32
CA SER A 135 10.03 2.09 13.20
C SER A 135 8.60 2.60 12.94
N CYS A 136 8.44 3.57 12.05
CA CYS A 136 7.15 4.19 11.74
C CYS A 136 6.45 3.52 10.56
N VAL A 137 7.08 2.53 9.93
CA VAL A 137 6.41 1.57 9.05
C VAL A 137 5.60 0.59 9.90
N SER A 138 4.59 1.13 10.58
CA SER A 138 3.64 0.40 11.40
C SER A 138 2.24 0.79 10.98
N ALA A 139 1.34 -0.18 11.01
CA ALA A 139 -0.01 0.05 10.54
C ALA A 139 -0.74 1.13 11.36
N GLY A 140 -0.41 1.30 12.64
CA GLY A 140 -0.95 2.38 13.47
C GLY A 140 -0.47 3.79 13.08
N THR A 141 0.67 3.92 12.39
CA THR A 141 1.15 5.22 11.87
C THR A 141 0.60 5.51 10.47
N MET A 142 0.27 4.46 9.72
CA MET A 142 -0.26 4.55 8.36
C MET A 142 -1.78 4.75 8.29
N VAL A 143 -2.46 4.60 9.43
CA VAL A 143 -3.90 4.85 9.58
C VAL A 143 -4.14 6.27 10.06
#